data_AF-A0A924DE12-F1
#
_entry.id   AF-A0A924DE12-F1
#
_cell.length_a   1.000
_cell.length_b   1.000
_cell.length_c   1.000
_cell.angle_alpha   90.00
_cell.angle_beta   90.00
_cell.angle_gamma   90.00
#
_symmetry.space_group_name_H-M   'P 1'
#
loop_
_entity.id
_entity.type
_entity.pdbx_description
1 polymer ?
#
loop_
_entity_poly.entity_id
_entity_poly.type
_entity_poly.pdbx_seq_one_letter_code
_entity_poly.pdbx_strand_id
1 'polypeptide(L)'
;MEWQAAVFALQIMIITVSWMLFQRAKGELSAKAAEAPILNEVKALHRNVKQLLSEITEASHRTSVQLEAQCNEARTLLAEMEARTERERHLAHPLSAIPLMGTQTISSPSPTLTVVETYAPKPKKEEPPYSASRNSARHEQRRLIYSLADAGASASEISREAEISEGEVETLLALRSPVRA
;
A
#
# COMPACT_ATOMS: atom_id res chain seq x y z
N MET A 1 -52.63 6.33 70.00
CA MET A 1 -52.76 6.36 68.52
C MET A 1 -51.64 7.17 67.85
N GLU A 2 -51.19 8.29 68.43
CA GLU A 2 -50.18 9.16 67.80
C GLU A 2 -48.79 8.53 67.62
N TRP A 3 -48.36 7.66 68.54
CA TRP A 3 -47.06 6.97 68.42
C TRP A 3 -46.98 6.04 67.20
N GLN A 4 -48.04 5.33 66.87
CA GLN A 4 -48.07 4.48 65.67
C GLN A 4 -48.00 5.31 64.39
N ALA A 5 -48.69 6.46 64.34
CA ALA A 5 -48.62 7.37 63.20
C ALA A 5 -47.20 7.90 62.97
N ALA A 6 -46.47 8.23 64.05
CA ALA A 6 -45.08 8.65 63.96
C ALA A 6 -44.15 7.55 63.39
N VAL A 7 -44.34 6.30 63.82
CA VAL A 7 -43.57 5.15 63.31
C VAL A 7 -43.85 4.91 61.82
N PHE A 8 -45.12 4.97 61.40
CA PHE A 8 -45.48 4.83 59.98
C PHE A 8 -44.91 5.95 59.12
N ALA A 9 -44.96 7.21 59.60
CA ALA A 9 -44.38 8.35 58.88
C ALA A 9 -42.87 8.19 58.69
N LEU A 10 -42.16 7.74 59.74
CA LEU A 10 -40.72 7.47 59.66
C LEU A 10 -40.41 6.34 58.66
N GLN A 11 -41.21 5.28 58.66
CA GLN A 11 -40.99 4.14 57.76
C GLN A 11 -41.21 4.52 56.29
N ILE A 12 -42.24 5.33 56.01
CA ILE A 12 -42.48 5.87 54.66
C ILE A 12 -41.32 6.77 54.23
N MET A 13 -40.82 7.64 55.11
CA MET A 13 -39.66 8.49 54.83
C MET A 13 -38.40 7.67 54.51
N ILE A 14 -38.15 6.59 55.25
CA ILE A 14 -37.00 5.71 54.98
C ILE A 14 -37.16 5.04 53.60
N ILE A 15 -38.36 4.58 53.26
CA ILE A 15 -38.63 3.93 51.97
C ILE A 15 -38.46 4.91 50.81
N THR A 16 -38.99 6.13 50.92
CA THR A 16 -38.89 7.14 49.85
C THR A 16 -37.45 7.61 49.65
N VAL A 17 -36.69 7.82 50.73
CA VAL A 17 -35.27 8.18 50.65
C VAL A 17 -34.44 7.03 50.06
N SER A 18 -34.68 5.80 50.51
CA SER A 18 -34.00 4.61 49.97
C SER A 18 -34.31 4.42 48.48
N TRP A 19 -35.56 4.63 48.08
CA TRP A 19 -35.98 4.58 46.69
C TRP A 19 -35.31 5.67 45.84
N MET A 20 -35.24 6.90 46.35
CA MET A 20 -34.61 8.02 45.66
C MET A 20 -33.10 7.78 45.47
N LEU A 21 -32.40 7.30 46.51
CA LEU A 21 -30.99 6.94 46.43
C LEU A 21 -30.74 5.80 45.43
N PHE A 22 -31.63 4.80 45.41
CA PHE A 22 -31.55 3.70 44.46
C PHE A 22 -31.72 4.16 43.01
N GLN A 23 -32.66 5.06 42.75
CA GLN A 23 -32.86 5.64 41.42
C GLN A 23 -31.67 6.49 40.99
N ARG A 24 -31.08 7.26 41.91
CA ARG A 24 -29.90 8.06 41.63
C ARG A 24 -28.69 7.19 41.28
N ALA A 25 -28.45 6.12 42.05
CA ALA A 25 -27.41 5.14 41.77
C ALA A 25 -27.63 4.43 40.41
N LYS A 26 -28.88 4.05 40.10
CA LYS A 26 -29.24 3.50 38.78
C LYS A 26 -28.98 4.48 37.64
N GLY A 27 -29.29 5.76 37.82
CA GLY A 27 -29.03 6.80 36.83
C GLY A 27 -27.54 6.95 36.55
N GLU A 28 -26.70 6.99 37.59
CA GLU A 28 -25.25 7.10 37.46
C GLU A 28 -24.62 5.85 36.82
N LEU A 29 -25.10 4.65 37.17
CA LEU A 29 -24.69 3.40 36.53
C LEU A 29 -25.15 3.33 35.06
N SER A 30 -26.35 3.80 34.75
CA SER A 30 -26.86 3.86 33.39
C SER A 30 -26.11 4.88 32.55
N ALA A 31 -25.68 6.00 33.13
CA ALA A 31 -24.84 6.99 32.47
C ALA A 31 -23.46 6.42 32.17
N LYS A 32 -22.83 5.72 33.13
CA LYS A 32 -21.56 5.01 32.89
C LYS A 32 -21.70 3.80 31.96
N ALA A 33 -22.85 3.15 31.92
CA ALA A 33 -23.14 2.11 30.92
C ALA A 33 -23.43 2.73 29.54
N ALA A 34 -23.92 3.97 29.48
CA ALA A 34 -23.98 4.77 28.27
C ALA A 34 -22.61 5.33 27.85
N GLU A 35 -21.57 5.17 28.67
CA GLU A 35 -20.14 5.24 28.30
C GLU A 35 -19.59 3.88 27.82
N ALA A 36 -20.46 2.90 27.53
CA ALA A 36 -20.13 1.71 26.75
C ALA A 36 -20.22 1.83 25.20
N PRO A 37 -20.27 3.01 24.51
CA PRO A 37 -20.16 3.05 23.05
C PRO A 37 -18.77 2.60 22.62
N ILE A 38 -17.79 2.60 23.53
CA ILE A 38 -16.48 1.98 23.37
C ILE A 38 -16.62 0.49 23.00
N LEU A 39 -17.61 -0.25 23.52
CA LEU A 39 -17.80 -1.65 23.13
C LEU A 39 -18.32 -1.80 21.70
N ASN A 40 -19.18 -0.89 21.25
CA ASN A 40 -19.68 -0.91 19.87
C ASN A 40 -18.62 -0.46 18.88
N GLU A 41 -17.82 0.55 19.23
CA GLU A 41 -16.67 1.01 18.45
C GLU A 41 -15.59 -0.08 18.37
N VAL A 42 -15.26 -0.73 19.49
CA VAL A 42 -14.32 -1.86 19.49
C VAL A 42 -14.85 -3.05 18.69
N LYS A 43 -16.16 -3.37 18.78
CA LYS A 43 -16.77 -4.39 17.91
C LYS A 43 -16.72 -4.00 16.44
N ALA A 44 -16.96 -2.74 16.10
CA ALA A 44 -16.90 -2.25 14.74
C ALA A 44 -15.45 -2.31 14.21
N LEU A 45 -14.48 -1.90 15.01
CA LEU A 45 -13.06 -2.01 14.70
C LEU A 45 -12.65 -3.47 14.50
N HIS A 46 -13.06 -4.37 15.39
CA HIS A 46 -12.78 -5.81 15.27
C HIS A 46 -13.36 -6.41 13.98
N ARG A 47 -14.57 -6.01 13.60
CA ARG A 47 -15.19 -6.42 12.32
C ARG A 47 -14.40 -5.87 11.13
N ASN A 48 -14.00 -4.60 11.19
CA ASN A 48 -13.22 -3.97 10.13
C ASN A 48 -11.84 -4.64 9.97
N VAL A 49 -11.13 -4.91 11.07
CA VAL A 49 -9.86 -5.65 11.05
C VAL A 49 -10.04 -7.04 10.47
N LYS A 50 -11.10 -7.77 10.84
CA LYS A 50 -11.40 -9.08 10.23
C LYS A 50 -11.65 -8.97 8.72
N GLN A 51 -12.37 -7.94 8.29
CA GLN A 51 -12.62 -7.70 6.88
C GLN A 51 -11.33 -7.41 6.12
N LEU A 52 -10.49 -6.49 6.62
CA LEU A 52 -9.17 -6.19 6.06
C LEU A 52 -8.28 -7.42 5.97
N LEU A 53 -8.25 -8.26 7.01
CA LEU A 53 -7.48 -9.51 6.97
C LEU A 53 -7.99 -10.46 5.90
N SER A 54 -9.31 -10.57 5.73
CA SER A 54 -9.89 -11.40 4.67
C SER A 54 -9.55 -10.87 3.28
N GLU A 55 -9.63 -9.55 3.07
CA GLU A 55 -9.29 -8.90 1.80
C GLU A 55 -7.80 -9.05 1.48
N ILE A 56 -6.90 -8.91 2.46
CA ILE A 56 -5.46 -9.14 2.28
C ILE A 56 -5.17 -10.59 1.94
N THR A 57 -5.85 -11.53 2.59
CA THR A 57 -5.66 -12.97 2.31
C THR A 57 -6.10 -13.29 0.89
N GLU A 58 -7.24 -12.75 0.45
CA GLU A 58 -7.72 -12.93 -0.91
C GLU A 58 -6.81 -12.25 -1.94
N ALA A 59 -6.37 -11.02 -1.67
CA ALA A 59 -5.41 -10.31 -2.52
C ALA A 59 -4.09 -11.08 -2.63
N SER A 60 -3.57 -11.60 -1.53
CA SER A 60 -2.36 -12.43 -1.49
C SER A 60 -2.51 -13.69 -2.34
N HIS A 61 -3.67 -14.34 -2.29
CA HIS A 61 -3.93 -15.52 -3.10
C HIS A 61 -3.97 -15.17 -4.60
N ARG A 62 -4.66 -14.08 -4.96
CA ARG A 62 -4.71 -13.58 -6.34
C ARG A 62 -3.31 -13.24 -6.87
N THR A 63 -2.47 -12.58 -6.08
CA THR A 63 -1.10 -12.25 -6.47
C THR A 63 -0.23 -13.50 -6.61
N SER A 64 -0.41 -14.51 -5.75
CA SER A 64 0.32 -15.78 -5.85
C SER A 64 0.00 -16.49 -7.16
N VAL A 65 -1.29 -16.59 -7.49
CA VAL A 65 -1.74 -17.21 -8.76
C VAL A 65 -1.21 -16.42 -9.96
N GLN A 66 -1.21 -15.09 -9.89
CA GLN A 66 -0.67 -14.25 -10.97
C GLN A 66 0.84 -14.44 -11.15
N LEU A 67 1.60 -14.55 -10.05
CA LEU A 67 3.04 -14.82 -10.10
C LEU A 67 3.33 -16.21 -10.66
N GLU A 68 2.57 -17.23 -10.24
CA GLU A 68 2.70 -18.59 -10.79
C GLU A 68 2.41 -18.62 -12.30
N ALA A 69 1.38 -17.90 -12.75
CA ALA A 69 1.06 -17.77 -14.16
C ALA A 69 2.21 -17.11 -14.94
N GLN A 70 2.76 -16.00 -14.44
CA GLN A 70 3.89 -15.31 -15.05
C GLN A 70 5.17 -16.17 -15.06
N CYS A 71 5.43 -16.94 -14.01
CA CYS A 71 6.57 -17.86 -13.96
C CYS A 71 6.42 -18.99 -14.98
N ASN A 72 5.21 -19.51 -15.16
CA ASN A 72 4.94 -20.51 -16.18
C ASN A 72 5.10 -19.93 -17.59
N GLU A 73 4.58 -18.73 -17.84
CA GLU A 73 4.78 -18.03 -19.12
C GLU A 73 6.27 -17.81 -19.42
N ALA A 74 7.04 -17.29 -18.46
CA ALA A 74 8.48 -17.09 -18.61
C ALA A 74 9.22 -18.42 -18.89
N ARG A 75 8.84 -19.52 -18.22
CA ARG A 75 9.39 -20.85 -18.49
C ARG A 75 9.08 -21.33 -19.91
N THR A 76 7.86 -21.10 -20.40
CA THR A 76 7.49 -21.48 -21.77
C THR A 76 8.29 -20.71 -22.82
N LEU A 77 8.48 -19.39 -22.62
CA LEU A 77 9.29 -18.57 -23.51
C LEU A 77 10.77 -18.98 -23.51
N LEU A 78 11.32 -19.32 -22.35
CA LEU A 78 12.69 -19.85 -22.25
C LEU A 78 12.85 -21.16 -23.01
N ALA A 79 11.90 -22.10 -22.85
CA ALA A 79 11.92 -23.37 -23.58
C ALA A 79 11.80 -23.16 -25.10
N GLU A 80 11.00 -22.20 -25.55
CA GLU A 80 10.88 -21.85 -26.96
C GLU A 80 12.18 -21.27 -27.53
N MET A 81 12.81 -20.35 -26.79
CA MET A 81 14.11 -19.77 -27.18
C MET A 81 15.21 -20.83 -27.23
N GLU A 82 15.29 -21.70 -26.23
CA GLU A 82 16.25 -22.81 -26.20
C GLU A 82 16.04 -23.77 -27.39
N ALA A 83 14.79 -24.12 -27.71
CA ALA A 83 14.47 -24.93 -28.88
C ALA A 83 14.86 -24.24 -30.21
N ARG A 84 14.74 -22.91 -30.29
CA ARG A 84 15.18 -22.14 -31.46
C ARG A 84 16.71 -22.12 -31.57
N THR A 85 17.42 -21.89 -30.48
CA THR A 85 18.89 -21.92 -30.45
C THR A 85 19.42 -23.31 -30.84
N GLU A 86 18.77 -24.38 -30.39
CA GLU A 86 19.19 -25.75 -30.74
C GLU A 86 18.96 -26.06 -32.23
N ARG A 87 17.85 -25.58 -32.82
CA ARG A 87 17.64 -25.67 -34.29
C ARG A 87 18.73 -24.93 -35.07
N GLU A 88 19.10 -23.73 -34.62
CA GLU A 88 20.17 -22.94 -35.26
C GLU A 88 21.53 -23.64 -35.13
N ARG A 89 21.81 -24.28 -33.97
CA ARG A 89 23.02 -25.12 -33.80
C ARG A 89 23.04 -26.32 -34.75
N HIS A 90 21.95 -27.06 -34.87
CA HIS A 90 21.87 -28.21 -35.78
C HIS A 90 22.09 -27.81 -37.25
N LEU A 91 21.61 -26.63 -37.66
CA LEU A 91 21.85 -26.09 -39.00
C LEU A 91 23.29 -25.60 -39.20
N ALA A 92 23.96 -25.14 -38.14
CA ALA A 92 25.36 -24.72 -38.17
C ALA A 92 26.36 -25.91 -38.10
N HIS A 93 25.91 -27.11 -37.70
CA HIS A 93 26.78 -28.27 -37.46
C HIS A 93 27.13 -29.22 -38.64
N PRO A 94 26.81 -28.98 -39.93
CA PRO A 94 27.39 -29.79 -41.01
C PRO A 94 28.72 -29.26 -41.58
N LEU A 95 29.31 -28.15 -41.07
CA LEU A 95 30.51 -27.55 -41.67
C LEU A 95 31.78 -27.50 -40.80
N SER A 96 31.77 -27.96 -39.54
CA SER A 96 32.96 -28.00 -38.68
C SER A 96 33.60 -29.39 -38.63
N ALA A 97 34.09 -29.86 -39.78
CA ALA A 97 35.06 -30.94 -39.86
C ALA A 97 36.22 -30.50 -40.77
N ILE A 98 36.90 -29.41 -40.39
CA ILE A 98 38.22 -29.06 -40.97
C ILE A 98 39.16 -28.73 -39.81
N PRO A 99 40.11 -29.61 -39.46
CA PRO A 99 41.22 -29.24 -38.60
C PRO A 99 42.28 -28.57 -39.48
N LEU A 100 42.57 -27.28 -39.28
CA LEU A 100 43.85 -26.75 -39.72
C LEU A 100 44.31 -25.57 -38.86
N MET A 101 45.47 -25.77 -38.26
CA MET A 101 46.36 -24.75 -37.72
C MET A 101 46.52 -23.60 -38.72
N GLY A 102 46.50 -22.37 -38.23
CA GLY A 102 46.73 -21.21 -39.08
C GLY A 102 46.63 -19.90 -38.32
N THR A 103 47.73 -19.54 -37.66
CA THR A 103 48.02 -18.18 -37.21
C THR A 103 47.83 -17.20 -38.37
N GLN A 104 46.95 -16.19 -38.23
CA GLN A 104 47.14 -14.88 -38.87
C GLN A 104 46.19 -13.82 -38.32
N THR A 105 46.80 -12.90 -37.58
CA THR A 105 46.40 -11.51 -37.35
C THR A 105 46.10 -10.78 -38.66
N ILE A 106 44.87 -10.30 -38.90
CA ILE A 106 44.62 -9.06 -39.66
C ILE A 106 43.37 -8.34 -39.11
N SER A 107 43.61 -7.08 -38.78
CA SER A 107 42.70 -5.98 -38.45
C SER A 107 41.46 -5.84 -39.34
N SER A 108 40.28 -5.61 -38.74
CA SER A 108 39.16 -4.88 -39.36
C SER A 108 38.12 -4.42 -38.32
N PRO A 109 37.36 -3.34 -38.63
CA PRO A 109 36.96 -2.31 -37.66
C PRO A 109 35.68 -2.62 -36.89
N SER A 110 35.59 -2.09 -35.67
CA SER A 110 34.38 -2.03 -34.85
C SER A 110 33.23 -1.35 -35.59
N PRO A 111 32.04 -1.97 -35.70
CA PRO A 111 30.81 -1.22 -35.83
C PRO A 111 30.37 -0.75 -34.44
N THR A 112 30.50 0.55 -34.20
CA THR A 112 29.81 1.27 -33.12
C THR A 112 28.31 1.11 -33.35
N LEU A 113 27.65 0.27 -32.56
CA LEU A 113 26.20 0.24 -32.48
C LEU A 113 25.72 1.50 -31.75
N THR A 114 25.48 2.57 -32.50
CA THR A 114 24.56 3.64 -32.10
C THR A 114 23.17 3.02 -31.97
N VAL A 115 22.76 2.76 -30.73
CA VAL A 115 21.37 2.48 -30.38
C VAL A 115 20.58 3.76 -30.66
N VAL A 116 20.03 3.86 -31.87
CA VAL A 116 18.93 4.78 -32.16
C VAL A 116 17.69 4.10 -31.60
N GLU A 117 17.33 4.49 -30.37
CA GLU A 117 16.06 4.16 -29.74
C GLU A 117 14.96 4.90 -30.51
N THR A 118 14.59 4.34 -31.67
CA THR A 118 13.38 4.74 -32.40
C THR A 118 12.21 4.25 -31.58
N TYR A 119 11.72 5.10 -30.68
CA TYR A 119 10.40 4.96 -30.07
C TYR A 119 9.34 4.98 -31.17
N ALA A 120 8.94 3.79 -31.64
CA ALA A 120 7.68 3.63 -32.32
C ALA A 120 6.55 3.87 -31.29
N PRO A 121 5.61 4.80 -31.53
CA PRO A 121 4.52 5.05 -30.62
C PRO A 121 3.58 3.84 -30.63
N LYS A 122 3.47 3.14 -29.50
CA LYS A 122 2.43 2.13 -29.30
C LYS A 122 1.06 2.79 -29.45
N PRO A 123 0.10 2.17 -30.18
CA PRO A 123 -1.25 2.69 -30.28
C PRO A 123 -1.91 2.72 -28.90
N LYS A 124 -2.44 3.89 -28.54
CA LYS A 124 -3.26 4.14 -27.35
C LYS A 124 -4.37 3.08 -27.28
N LYS A 125 -4.29 2.18 -26.30
CA LYS A 125 -5.50 1.56 -25.74
C LYS A 125 -6.07 2.58 -24.77
N GLU A 126 -7.28 3.03 -25.08
CA GLU A 126 -8.09 3.92 -24.25
C GLU A 126 -8.27 3.28 -22.86
N GLU A 127 -7.55 3.82 -21.89
CA GLU A 127 -7.86 3.63 -20.47
C GLU A 127 -9.03 4.55 -20.09
N PRO A 128 -9.94 4.09 -19.21
CA PRO A 128 -11.10 4.87 -18.78
C PRO A 128 -10.66 6.18 -18.11
N PRO A 129 -11.40 7.29 -18.28
CA PRO A 129 -10.95 8.66 -17.99
C PRO A 129 -10.79 9.03 -16.50
N TYR A 130 -10.72 8.06 -15.57
CA TYR A 130 -10.78 8.32 -14.12
C TYR A 130 -9.44 8.21 -13.37
N SER A 131 -8.40 7.60 -13.95
CA SER A 131 -7.11 7.35 -13.25
C SER A 131 -6.02 8.39 -13.52
N ALA A 132 -6.04 9.07 -14.67
CA ALA A 132 -4.99 10.02 -15.06
C ALA A 132 -4.96 11.28 -14.16
N SER A 133 -6.12 11.73 -13.69
CA SER A 133 -6.26 12.97 -12.90
C SER A 133 -5.66 12.88 -11.50
N ARG A 134 -5.74 11.71 -10.83
CA ARG A 134 -5.17 11.55 -9.49
C ARG A 134 -3.65 11.44 -9.50
N ASN A 135 -3.08 10.88 -10.57
CA ASN A 135 -1.64 10.73 -10.69
C ASN A 135 -0.97 12.08 -11.02
N SER A 136 -1.59 12.94 -11.85
CA SER A 136 -1.05 14.27 -12.14
C SER A 136 -0.98 15.16 -10.90
N ALA A 137 -2.05 15.19 -10.09
CA ALA A 137 -2.08 15.99 -8.87
C ALA A 137 -0.98 15.58 -7.87
N ARG A 138 -0.76 14.27 -7.68
CA ARG A 138 0.33 13.77 -6.82
C ARG A 138 1.72 14.10 -7.36
N HIS A 139 1.90 14.12 -8.68
CA HIS A 139 3.18 14.51 -9.29
C HIS A 139 3.47 15.99 -9.14
N GLU A 140 2.45 16.85 -9.28
CA GLU A 140 2.57 18.30 -9.05
C GLU A 140 2.89 18.60 -7.58
N GLN A 141 2.21 17.93 -6.66
CA GLN A 141 2.45 18.07 -5.22
C GLN A 141 3.89 17.67 -4.84
N ARG A 142 4.40 16.56 -5.37
CA ARG A 142 5.81 16.15 -5.16
C ARG A 142 6.80 17.17 -5.72
N ARG A 143 6.51 17.76 -6.88
CA ARG A 143 7.35 18.82 -7.47
C ARG A 143 7.43 20.04 -6.56
N LEU A 144 6.29 20.47 -6.00
CA LEU A 144 6.24 21.59 -5.06
C LEU A 144 7.12 21.32 -3.83
N ILE A 145 6.94 20.16 -3.19
CA ILE A 145 7.74 19.73 -2.02
C ILE A 145 9.24 19.77 -2.31
N TYR A 146 9.67 19.23 -3.46
CA TYR A 146 11.08 19.22 -3.83
C TYR A 146 11.62 20.61 -4.14
N SER A 147 10.83 21.47 -4.78
CA SER A 147 11.24 22.85 -5.06
C SER A 147 11.43 23.68 -3.78
N LEU A 148 10.58 23.48 -2.77
CA LEU A 148 10.71 24.13 -1.46
C LEU A 148 11.91 23.60 -0.68
N ALA A 149 12.16 22.29 -0.75
CA ALA A 149 13.36 21.70 -0.14
C ALA A 149 14.66 22.20 -0.82
N ASP A 150 14.65 22.40 -2.14
CA ASP A 150 15.78 23.01 -2.87
C ASP A 150 16.01 24.47 -2.50
N ALA A 151 14.94 25.18 -2.12
CA ALA A 151 15.03 26.53 -1.56
C ALA A 151 15.54 26.56 -0.11
N GLY A 152 15.78 25.38 0.50
CA GLY A 152 16.30 25.25 1.87
C GLY A 152 15.22 25.35 2.95
N ALA A 153 13.93 25.23 2.60
CA ALA A 153 12.84 25.22 3.58
C ALA A 153 12.90 23.98 4.46
N SER A 154 12.52 24.13 5.74
CA SER A 154 12.41 23.00 6.67
C SER A 154 11.18 22.13 6.38
N ALA A 155 11.19 20.86 6.81
CA ALA A 155 10.06 19.95 6.64
C ALA A 155 8.75 20.52 7.25
N SER A 156 8.86 21.25 8.36
CA SER A 156 7.75 21.91 9.04
C SER A 156 7.14 23.10 8.26
N GLU A 157 7.93 23.78 7.42
CA GLU A 157 7.46 24.87 6.56
C GLU A 157 6.82 24.31 5.30
N ILE A 158 7.42 23.27 4.73
CA ILE A 158 6.89 22.56 3.56
C ILE A 158 5.54 21.92 3.88
N SER A 159 5.37 21.35 5.08
CA SER A 159 4.11 20.73 5.51
C SER A 159 2.96 21.74 5.59
N ARG A 160 3.25 22.95 6.06
CA ARG A 160 2.28 24.06 6.11
C ARG A 160 1.91 24.58 4.72
N GLU A 161 2.89 24.72 3.83
CA GLU A 161 2.68 25.26 2.48
C GLU A 161 2.00 24.24 1.55
N ALA A 162 2.35 22.96 1.66
CA ALA A 162 1.81 21.90 0.82
C ALA A 162 0.53 21.26 1.38
N GLU A 163 0.11 21.64 2.58
CA GLU A 163 -1.02 21.06 3.34
C GLU A 163 -0.91 19.54 3.55
N ILE A 164 0.30 19.06 3.87
CA ILE A 164 0.60 17.62 4.05
C ILE A 164 1.18 17.38 5.44
N SER A 165 1.06 16.15 5.96
CA SER A 165 1.71 15.79 7.23
C SER A 165 3.24 15.86 7.14
N GLU A 166 3.89 16.31 8.21
CA GLU A 166 5.35 16.43 8.28
C GLU A 166 6.07 15.10 8.00
N GLY A 167 5.57 13.99 8.55
CA GLY A 167 6.15 12.66 8.29
C GLY A 167 6.05 12.19 6.84
N GLU A 168 5.03 12.62 6.09
CA GLU A 168 4.93 12.34 4.65
C GLU A 168 5.92 13.18 3.84
N VAL A 169 6.14 14.44 4.25
CA VAL A 169 7.20 15.29 3.67
C VAL A 169 8.58 14.66 3.88
N GLU A 170 8.90 14.24 5.11
CA GLU A 170 10.17 13.56 5.41
C GLU A 170 10.36 12.29 4.58
N THR A 171 9.31 11.47 4.45
CA THR A 171 9.33 10.26 3.63
C THR A 171 9.62 10.58 2.16
N LEU A 172 8.96 11.60 1.60
CA LEU A 172 9.17 12.01 0.21
C LEU A 172 10.58 12.58 -0.02
N LEU A 173 11.11 13.35 0.93
CA LEU A 173 12.48 13.85 0.86
C LEU A 173 13.52 12.73 1.00
N ALA A 174 13.28 11.73 1.85
CA ALA A 174 14.14 10.55 1.98
C ALA A 174 14.18 9.71 0.69
N LEU A 175 13.06 9.60 -0.03
CA LEU A 175 13.01 8.93 -1.33
C LEU A 175 13.75 9.69 -2.44
N ARG A 176 13.88 11.01 -2.32
CA ARG A 176 14.60 11.85 -3.30
C ARG A 176 16.11 11.71 -3.19
N SER A 177 16.62 11.66 -1.97
CA SER A 177 18.03 11.40 -1.71
C SER A 177 18.18 9.97 -1.20
N PRO A 178 18.23 8.95 -2.09
CA PRO A 178 18.75 7.66 -1.69
C PRO A 178 20.19 7.92 -1.26
N VAL A 179 20.39 8.11 0.04
CA VAL A 179 21.71 8.16 0.66
C VAL A 179 22.41 6.90 0.17
N ARG A 180 23.39 7.08 -0.72
CA ARG A 180 24.35 6.04 -1.07
C ARG A 180 25.09 5.73 0.22
N ALA A 181 24.60 4.73 0.95
CA ALA A 181 25.41 3.96 1.87
C ALA A 181 26.43 3.13 1.08
#